data_AF-A0A7X7Z7P3-F1
#
_entry.id   AF-A0A7X7Z7P3-F1
#
_cell.length_a   1.000
_cell.length_b   1.000
_cell.length_c   1.000
_cell.angle_alpha   90.00
_cell.angle_beta   90.00
_cell.angle_gamma   90.00
#
_symmetry.space_group_name_H-M   'P 1'
#
loop_
_entity.id
_entity.type
_entity.pdbx_description
1 polymer ?
#
loop_
_entity_poly.entity_id
_entity_poly.type
_entity_poly.pdbx_seq_one_letter_code
_entity_poly.pdbx_strand_id
1 'polypeptide(L)'
;AVAELANISERRIERLVNPQLNAGLPPFLVANPGLNSGFMIVQYSAASLVSENKVLAHPASVDSIPSSGNQEDHVSMGTVAARQAREILKNARKVLAMEVFTACQALSFRKKRLGRGTEAAYRHFRNQIPFLENDVIMYPYLEKAEKIIDDPEFLASVEKQTGSLL
;
A
#
# COMPACT_ATOMS: atom_id res chain seq x y z
N ALA A 1 13.61 7.11 -2.08
CA ALA A 1 12.42 7.94 -1.82
C ALA A 1 11.13 7.12 -1.85
N VAL A 2 10.68 6.62 -3.01
CA VAL A 2 9.39 5.87 -3.12
C VAL A 2 9.33 4.64 -2.22
N ALA A 3 10.45 3.92 -2.05
CA ALA A 3 10.55 2.80 -1.11
C ALA A 3 10.15 3.17 0.33
N GLU A 4 10.46 4.40 0.77
CA GLU A 4 10.09 4.86 2.11
C GLU A 4 8.59 5.13 2.28
N LEU A 5 7.89 5.52 1.20
CA LEU A 5 6.43 5.66 1.25
C LEU A 5 5.77 4.32 1.57
N ALA A 6 6.25 3.23 0.95
CA ALA A 6 5.81 1.88 1.25
C ALA A 6 6.18 1.47 2.68
N ASN A 7 7.42 1.77 3.11
CA ASN A 7 7.93 1.43 4.42
C ASN A 7 7.08 2.03 5.56
N ILE A 8 6.79 3.33 5.50
CA ILE A 8 5.95 3.99 6.52
C ILE A 8 4.47 3.55 6.43
N SER A 9 3.98 3.26 5.22
CA SER A 9 2.63 2.74 4.99
C SER A 9 2.42 1.38 5.67
N GLU A 10 3.39 0.48 5.52
CA GLU A 10 3.33 -0.84 6.17
C GLU A 10 3.34 -0.73 7.70
N ARG A 11 4.10 0.21 8.28
CA ARG A 11 4.03 0.48 9.73
C ARG A 11 2.64 0.98 10.17
N ARG A 12 1.90 1.69 9.32
CA ARG A 12 0.50 2.08 9.62
C ARG A 12 -0.46 0.91 9.50
N ILE A 13 -0.22 -0.03 8.59
CA ILE A 13 -0.95 -1.32 8.53
C ILE A 13 -0.76 -2.08 9.84
N GLU A 14 0.49 -2.25 10.30
CA GLU A 14 0.82 -2.91 11.57
C GLU A 14 0.02 -2.31 12.74
N ARG A 15 0.01 -0.97 12.85
CA ARG A 15 -0.71 -0.29 13.92
C ARG A 15 -2.22 -0.52 13.90
N LEU A 16 -2.82 -0.76 12.73
CA LEU A 16 -4.25 -1.01 12.59
C LEU A 16 -4.62 -2.46 12.96
N VAL A 17 -3.78 -3.43 12.58
CA VAL A 17 -4.05 -4.85 12.83
C VAL A 17 -3.64 -5.31 14.23
N ASN A 18 -2.71 -4.60 14.87
CA ASN A 18 -2.21 -4.95 16.20
C ASN A 18 -3.16 -4.47 17.33
N PRO A 19 -3.78 -5.38 18.12
CA PRO A 19 -4.70 -5.00 19.20
C PRO A 19 -4.07 -4.15 20.31
N GLN A 20 -2.74 -4.18 20.46
CA GLN A 20 -2.04 -3.36 21.45
C GLN A 20 -1.88 -1.89 21.00
N LEU A 21 -1.99 -1.61 19.70
CA LEU A 21 -1.71 -0.31 19.10
C LEU A 21 -2.93 0.34 18.44
N ASN A 22 -3.93 -0.46 18.07
CA ASN A 22 -5.03 -0.06 17.21
C ASN A 22 -6.17 0.70 17.91
N ALA A 23 -5.98 1.09 19.17
CA ALA A 23 -6.94 1.86 19.98
C ALA A 23 -8.34 1.22 20.03
N GLY A 24 -8.40 -0.04 20.47
CA GLY A 24 -9.64 -0.76 20.79
C GLY A 24 -10.34 -1.43 19.61
N LEU A 25 -9.65 -1.61 18.49
CA LEU A 25 -10.17 -2.38 17.34
C LEU A 25 -9.94 -3.88 17.55
N PRO A 26 -10.78 -4.75 16.95
CA PRO A 26 -10.55 -6.18 17.03
C PRO A 26 -9.20 -6.55 16.39
N PRO A 27 -8.50 -7.58 16.93
CA PRO A 27 -7.23 -8.03 16.38
C PRO A 27 -7.40 -8.42 14.91
N PHE A 28 -6.47 -7.97 14.07
CA PHE A 28 -6.49 -8.21 12.61
C PHE A 28 -7.78 -7.79 11.88
N LEU A 29 -8.59 -6.93 12.49
CA LEU A 29 -9.78 -6.32 11.87
C LEU A 29 -10.81 -7.34 11.36
N VAL A 30 -11.11 -8.36 12.18
CA VAL A 30 -12.14 -9.36 11.90
C VAL A 30 -13.19 -9.41 13.01
N ALA A 31 -14.44 -9.71 12.64
CA ALA A 31 -15.56 -9.69 13.59
C ALA A 31 -15.51 -10.85 14.59
N ASN A 32 -15.13 -12.04 14.13
CA ASN A 32 -15.05 -13.27 14.92
C ASN A 32 -13.60 -13.79 14.98
N PRO A 33 -12.73 -13.21 15.84
CA PRO A 33 -11.34 -13.62 15.95
C PRO A 33 -11.21 -15.03 16.51
N GLY A 34 -10.15 -15.75 16.11
CA GLY A 34 -9.85 -17.11 16.56
C GLY A 34 -10.02 -18.13 15.44
N LEU A 35 -11.21 -18.20 14.83
CA LEU A 35 -11.43 -18.98 13.61
C LEU A 35 -11.02 -18.20 12.35
N ASN A 36 -11.07 -16.87 12.41
CA ASN A 36 -10.73 -16.00 11.30
C ASN A 36 -9.44 -15.22 11.61
N SER A 37 -8.61 -15.03 10.58
CA SER A 37 -7.33 -14.32 10.62
C SER A 37 -7.40 -12.89 10.07
N GLY A 38 -8.48 -12.54 9.36
CA GLY A 38 -8.73 -11.21 8.84
C GLY A 38 -7.58 -10.66 7.99
N PHE A 39 -7.04 -9.53 8.41
CA PHE A 39 -6.00 -8.77 7.70
C PHE A 39 -4.57 -9.17 8.10
N MET A 40 -4.38 -10.26 8.84
CA MET A 40 -3.05 -10.74 9.26
C MET A 40 -2.11 -10.93 8.06
N ILE A 41 -2.56 -11.68 7.04
CA ILE A 41 -1.72 -12.00 5.87
C ILE A 41 -1.54 -10.79 4.95
N VAL A 42 -2.48 -9.82 4.97
CA VAL A 42 -2.31 -8.55 4.26
C VAL A 42 -1.06 -7.81 4.77
N GLN A 43 -0.85 -7.79 6.09
CA GLN A 43 0.37 -7.23 6.67
C GLN A 43 1.62 -7.99 6.20
N TYR A 44 1.58 -9.33 6.14
CA TYR A 44 2.73 -10.13 5.73
C TYR A 44 3.12 -9.85 4.27
N SER A 45 2.12 -9.76 3.39
CA SER A 45 2.33 -9.35 2.00
C SER A 45 2.95 -7.95 1.91
N ALA A 46 2.43 -6.98 2.67
CA ALA A 46 2.99 -5.63 2.70
C ALA A 46 4.46 -5.61 3.19
N ALA A 47 4.76 -6.33 4.28
CA ALA A 47 6.11 -6.43 4.83
C ALA A 47 7.10 -7.07 3.85
N SER A 48 6.66 -8.10 3.11
CA SER A 48 7.48 -8.75 2.08
C SER A 48 7.87 -7.77 0.97
N LEU A 49 6.90 -7.03 0.43
CA LEU A 49 7.14 -6.02 -0.63
C LEU A 49 8.05 -4.89 -0.16
N VAL A 50 7.88 -4.44 1.08
CA VAL A 50 8.78 -3.44 1.69
C VAL A 50 10.20 -3.99 1.84
N SER A 51 10.35 -5.27 2.21
CA SER A 51 11.65 -5.91 2.32
C SER A 51 12.35 -6.02 0.96
N GLU A 52 11.63 -6.42 -0.08
CA GLU A 52 12.15 -6.46 -1.46
C GLU A 52 12.62 -5.09 -1.94
N ASN A 53 11.85 -4.02 -1.63
CA ASN A 53 12.23 -2.65 -1.95
C ASN A 53 13.57 -2.23 -1.34
N LYS A 54 13.98 -2.80 -0.19
CA LYS A 54 15.29 -2.50 0.44
C LYS A 54 16.44 -3.00 -0.42
N VAL A 55 16.29 -4.17 -1.04
CA VAL A 55 17.29 -4.73 -1.96
C VAL A 55 17.33 -3.91 -3.25
N LEU A 56 16.16 -3.61 -3.82
CA LEU A 56 16.03 -2.82 -5.05
C LEU A 56 16.53 -1.38 -4.90
N ALA A 57 16.57 -0.84 -3.68
CA ALA A 57 17.04 0.51 -3.40
C ALA A 57 18.57 0.66 -3.50
N HIS A 58 19.33 -0.43 -3.70
CA HIS A 58 20.76 -0.32 -3.98
C HIS A 58 20.97 0.41 -5.33
N PRO A 59 21.75 1.51 -5.36
CA PRO A 59 21.83 2.37 -6.53
C PRO A 59 22.58 1.67 -7.67
N ALA A 60 21.91 1.31 -8.77
CA ALA A 60 22.63 0.77 -9.93
C ALA A 60 23.64 1.76 -10.53
N SER A 61 23.44 3.06 -10.32
CA SER A 61 24.31 4.12 -10.87
C SER A 61 25.69 4.23 -10.21
N VAL A 62 25.97 3.47 -9.14
CA VAL A 62 27.33 3.43 -8.56
C VAL A 62 28.23 2.41 -9.26
N ASP A 63 27.67 1.62 -10.18
CA ASP A 63 28.39 0.64 -10.99
C ASP A 63 28.75 1.21 -12.37
N SER A 64 29.93 0.82 -12.88
CA SER A 64 30.41 1.12 -14.22
C SER A 64 31.37 0.02 -14.66
N ILE A 65 31.04 -0.65 -15.77
CA ILE A 65 31.86 -1.70 -16.36
C ILE A 65 32.33 -1.22 -17.74
N PRO A 66 33.64 -0.98 -17.93
CA PRO A 66 34.17 -0.54 -19.21
C PRO A 66 33.81 -1.50 -20.34
N SER A 67 33.49 -0.92 -21.50
CA SER A 67 33.05 -1.65 -22.69
C SER A 67 33.82 -1.19 -23.93
N SER A 68 33.62 -1.87 -25.06
CA SER A 68 34.16 -1.45 -26.37
C SER A 68 35.67 -1.20 -26.39
N GLY A 69 36.45 -2.05 -25.71
CA GLY A 69 37.91 -1.91 -25.64
C GLY A 69 38.37 -0.63 -24.92
N ASN A 70 37.67 -0.23 -23.86
CA ASN A 70 37.88 1.01 -23.09
C ASN A 70 37.53 2.31 -23.84
N GLN A 71 36.78 2.27 -24.95
CA GLN A 71 36.21 3.49 -25.54
C GLN A 71 35.01 4.02 -24.72
N GLU A 72 34.26 3.10 -24.10
CA GLU A 72 33.21 3.41 -23.14
C GLU A 72 33.70 3.02 -21.76
N ASP A 73 34.65 3.79 -21.22
CA ASP A 73 35.33 3.51 -19.95
C ASP A 73 34.52 3.94 -18.71
N HIS A 74 33.51 4.79 -18.87
CA HIS A 74 32.61 5.19 -17.80
C HIS A 74 31.15 5.26 -18.27
N VAL A 75 30.28 4.45 -17.66
CA VAL A 75 28.85 4.35 -18.01
C VAL A 75 27.95 4.49 -16.78
N SER A 76 26.67 4.77 -16.99
CA SER A 76 25.74 5.17 -15.91
C SER A 76 24.90 4.04 -15.31
N MET A 77 24.82 2.89 -16.00
CA MET A 77 23.85 1.81 -15.72
C MET A 77 22.39 2.30 -15.57
N GLY A 78 22.04 3.43 -16.20
CA GLY A 78 20.78 4.14 -15.96
C GLY A 78 19.51 3.34 -16.27
N THR A 79 19.56 2.44 -17.26
CA THR A 79 18.43 1.56 -17.60
C THR A 79 18.11 0.58 -16.47
N VAL A 80 19.12 0.10 -15.73
CA VAL A 80 18.93 -0.77 -14.57
C VAL A 80 18.29 0.03 -13.44
N ALA A 81 18.79 1.24 -13.17
CA ALA A 81 18.22 2.15 -12.18
C ALA A 81 16.74 2.46 -12.47
N ALA A 82 16.39 2.73 -13.74
CA ALA A 82 15.00 2.98 -14.14
C ALA A 82 14.09 1.76 -13.92
N ARG A 83 14.59 0.55 -14.18
CA ARG A 83 13.84 -0.70 -13.93
C ARG A 83 13.62 -0.96 -12.45
N GLN A 84 14.64 -0.75 -11.61
CA GLN A 84 14.53 -0.84 -10.15
C GLN A 84 13.50 0.15 -9.62
N ALA A 85 13.57 1.42 -10.05
CA ALA A 85 12.63 2.46 -9.65
C ALA A 85 11.18 2.12 -10.03
N ARG A 86 10.97 1.57 -11.23
CA ARG A 86 9.64 1.12 -11.68
C ARG A 86 9.09 -0.02 -10.82
N GLU A 87 9.93 -0.96 -10.41
CA GLU A 87 9.49 -2.08 -9.57
C GLU A 87 9.16 -1.62 -8.14
N ILE A 88 9.99 -0.74 -7.57
CA ILE A 88 9.71 -0.11 -6.28
C ILE A 88 8.38 0.65 -6.32
N LEU A 89 8.08 1.36 -7.41
CA LEU A 89 6.81 2.08 -7.57
C LEU A 89 5.60 1.13 -7.56
N LYS A 90 5.66 0.00 -8.27
CA LYS A 90 4.59 -1.02 -8.25
C LYS A 90 4.39 -1.57 -6.85
N ASN A 91 5.48 -1.93 -6.17
CA ASN A 91 5.43 -2.45 -4.80
C ASN A 91 4.83 -1.42 -3.84
N ALA A 92 5.22 -0.15 -3.97
CA ALA A 92 4.67 0.93 -3.14
C ALA A 92 3.17 1.14 -3.36
N ARG A 93 2.68 1.11 -4.61
CA ARG A 93 1.25 1.19 -4.92
C ARG A 93 0.47 0.08 -4.24
N LYS A 94 0.95 -1.17 -4.30
CA LYS A 94 0.33 -2.33 -3.64
C LYS A 94 0.23 -2.14 -2.13
N VAL A 95 1.31 -1.70 -1.49
CA VAL A 95 1.33 -1.47 -0.03
C VAL A 95 0.35 -0.35 0.37
N LEU A 96 0.31 0.75 -0.40
CA LEU A 96 -0.66 1.83 -0.16
C LEU A 96 -2.11 1.36 -0.34
N ALA A 97 -2.39 0.52 -1.34
CA ALA A 97 -3.71 -0.08 -1.52
C ALA A 97 -4.10 -1.01 -0.37
N MET A 98 -3.16 -1.83 0.11
CA MET A 98 -3.35 -2.66 1.31
C MET A 98 -3.64 -1.79 2.54
N GLU A 99 -2.95 -0.65 2.69
CA GLU A 99 -3.19 0.30 3.78
C GLU A 99 -4.59 0.90 3.71
N VAL A 100 -5.01 1.43 2.55
CA VAL A 100 -6.33 2.02 2.39
C VAL A 100 -7.43 0.99 2.64
N PHE A 101 -7.23 -0.26 2.19
CA PHE A 101 -8.18 -1.33 2.47
C PHE A 101 -8.27 -1.64 3.96
N THR A 102 -7.12 -1.79 4.63
CA THR A 102 -7.02 -2.03 6.07
C THR A 102 -7.68 -0.88 6.86
N ALA A 103 -7.45 0.37 6.43
CA ALA A 103 -8.07 1.54 7.03
C ALA A 103 -9.59 1.54 6.85
N CYS A 104 -10.10 1.24 5.66
CA CYS A 104 -11.55 1.14 5.42
C CYS A 104 -12.19 0.03 6.28
N GLN A 105 -11.51 -1.10 6.44
CA GLN A 105 -11.93 -2.15 7.37
C GLN A 105 -12.01 -1.64 8.81
N ALA A 106 -10.96 -0.98 9.29
CA ALA A 106 -10.92 -0.39 10.62
C ALA A 106 -12.04 0.65 10.84
N LEU A 107 -12.32 1.51 9.85
CA LEU A 107 -13.37 2.52 9.94
C LEU A 107 -14.76 1.91 10.09
N SER A 108 -15.03 0.78 9.43
CA SER A 108 -16.30 0.05 9.57
C SER A 108 -16.53 -0.47 10.99
N PHE A 109 -15.47 -0.81 11.73
CA PHE A 109 -15.57 -1.15 13.16
C PHE A 109 -15.73 0.08 14.05
N ARG A 110 -15.04 1.20 13.76
CA ARG A 110 -15.08 2.39 14.62
C ARG A 110 -16.46 3.06 14.64
N LYS A 111 -17.25 3.00 13.56
CA LYS A 111 -18.59 3.63 13.43
C LYS A 111 -18.64 5.09 13.93
N LYS A 112 -17.57 5.86 13.73
CA LYS A 112 -17.47 7.29 14.09
C LYS A 112 -17.73 8.17 12.87
N ARG A 113 -18.13 9.42 13.10
CA ARG A 113 -18.25 10.42 12.05
C ARG A 113 -16.88 10.70 11.42
N LEU A 114 -16.76 10.50 10.11
CA LEU A 114 -15.53 10.77 9.37
C LEU A 114 -15.46 12.25 8.93
N GLY A 115 -14.25 12.73 8.64
CA GLY A 115 -14.06 14.02 7.97
C GLY A 115 -14.55 13.97 6.52
N ARG A 116 -14.82 15.13 5.89
CA ARG A 116 -15.43 15.18 4.54
C ARG A 116 -14.65 14.41 3.48
N GLY A 117 -13.32 14.60 3.42
CA GLY A 117 -12.46 13.86 2.48
C GLY A 117 -12.36 12.37 2.81
N THR A 118 -12.17 12.03 4.10
CA THR A 118 -12.10 10.63 4.54
C THR A 118 -13.41 9.88 4.28
N GLU A 119 -14.56 10.51 4.50
CA GLU A 119 -15.88 9.95 4.19
C GLU A 119 -16.03 9.68 2.69
N ALA A 120 -15.58 10.62 1.84
CA ALA A 120 -15.60 10.46 0.39
C ALA A 120 -14.76 9.26 -0.07
N ALA A 121 -13.50 9.20 0.39
CA ALA A 121 -12.59 8.09 0.11
C ALA A 121 -13.18 6.76 0.60
N TYR A 122 -13.66 6.72 1.85
CA TYR A 122 -14.26 5.53 2.45
C TYR A 122 -15.48 5.05 1.66
N ARG A 123 -16.39 5.94 1.27
CA ARG A 123 -17.58 5.58 0.47
C ARG A 123 -17.20 5.07 -0.91
N HIS A 124 -16.31 5.77 -1.61
CA HIS A 124 -15.85 5.35 -2.92
C HIS A 124 -15.24 3.93 -2.86
N PHE A 125 -14.39 3.68 -1.87
CA PHE A 125 -13.78 2.38 -1.66
C PHE A 125 -14.83 1.30 -1.31
N ARG A 126 -15.78 1.60 -0.41
CA ARG A 126 -16.81 0.65 0.04
C ARG A 126 -17.87 0.31 -1.00
N ASN A 127 -18.13 1.21 -1.95
CA ASN A 127 -18.97 0.90 -3.11
C ASN A 127 -18.37 -0.21 -3.99
N GLN A 128 -17.04 -0.39 -3.92
CA GLN A 128 -16.32 -1.36 -4.71
C GLN A 128 -15.93 -2.60 -3.92
N ILE A 129 -15.59 -2.46 -2.64
CA ILE A 129 -15.15 -3.56 -1.78
C ILE A 129 -16.00 -3.61 -0.50
N PRO A 130 -16.80 -4.68 -0.31
CA PRO A 130 -17.67 -4.80 0.85
C PRO A 130 -16.87 -4.95 2.15
N PHE A 131 -17.54 -4.74 3.28
CA PHE A 131 -17.00 -5.12 4.58
C PHE A 131 -16.80 -6.63 4.64
N LEU A 132 -15.63 -7.06 5.14
CA LEU A 132 -15.30 -8.47 5.29
C LEU A 132 -15.61 -8.91 6.72
N GLU A 133 -16.66 -9.69 6.92
CA GLU A 133 -17.06 -10.15 8.26
C GLU A 133 -16.26 -11.38 8.72
N ASN A 134 -16.01 -12.30 7.79
CA ASN A 134 -15.26 -13.54 7.98
C ASN A 134 -14.09 -13.63 6.99
N ASP A 135 -13.24 -14.63 7.15
CA ASP A 135 -12.13 -14.88 6.24
C ASP A 135 -12.63 -15.18 4.83
N VAL A 136 -11.93 -14.60 3.87
CA VAL A 136 -12.17 -14.77 2.44
C VAL A 136 -10.84 -14.93 1.74
N ILE A 137 -10.88 -15.42 0.50
CA ILE A 137 -9.73 -15.34 -0.39
C ILE A 137 -9.43 -13.85 -0.63
N MET A 138 -8.28 -13.39 -0.11
CA MET A 138 -8.00 -11.95 0.00
C MET A 138 -7.45 -11.34 -1.29
N TYR A 139 -6.67 -12.10 -2.09
CA TYR A 139 -5.98 -11.56 -3.26
C TYR A 139 -6.88 -10.84 -4.30
N PRO A 140 -8.12 -11.29 -4.60
CA PRO A 140 -8.99 -10.57 -5.54
C PRO A 140 -9.38 -9.19 -5.03
N TYR A 141 -9.53 -9.04 -3.70
CA TYR A 141 -9.82 -7.75 -3.07
C TYR A 141 -8.59 -6.85 -3.03
N LEU A 142 -7.39 -7.42 -2.86
CA LEU A 142 -6.14 -6.67 -2.95
C LEU A 142 -5.88 -6.14 -4.36
N GLU A 143 -6.10 -6.96 -5.38
CA GLU A 143 -6.02 -6.53 -6.78
C GLU A 143 -7.06 -5.45 -7.09
N LYS A 144 -8.28 -5.59 -6.57
CA LYS A 144 -9.31 -4.55 -6.71
C LYS A 144 -8.94 -3.27 -5.98
N ALA A 145 -8.37 -3.36 -4.78
CA ALA A 145 -7.89 -2.20 -4.03
C ALA A 145 -6.77 -1.47 -4.79
N GLU A 146 -5.83 -2.21 -5.39
CA GLU A 146 -4.78 -1.63 -6.22
C GLU A 146 -5.37 -0.86 -7.42
N LYS A 147 -6.37 -1.42 -8.09
CA LYS A 147 -7.09 -0.74 -9.19
C LYS A 147 -7.79 0.54 -8.72
N ILE A 148 -8.41 0.54 -7.55
CA ILE A 148 -9.07 1.74 -6.98
C ILE A 148 -8.05 2.85 -6.74
N ILE A 149 -6.86 2.52 -6.21
CA ILE A 149 -5.82 3.53 -5.95
C ILE A 149 -5.19 4.07 -7.23
N ASP A 150 -5.11 3.26 -8.29
CA ASP A 150 -4.61 3.69 -9.60
C ASP A 150 -5.64 4.48 -10.41
N ASP A 151 -6.92 4.44 -10.00
CA ASP A 151 -8.01 5.14 -10.66
C ASP A 151 -8.04 6.64 -10.28
N PRO A 152 -7.88 7.56 -11.24
CA PRO A 152 -7.97 9.01 -10.99
C PRO A 152 -9.30 9.44 -10.36
N GLU A 153 -10.39 8.68 -10.58
CA GLU A 153 -11.69 8.97 -9.97
C GLU A 153 -11.65 8.90 -8.43
N PHE A 154 -10.78 8.05 -7.87
CA PHE A 154 -10.64 7.95 -6.42
C PHE A 154 -10.17 9.26 -5.81
N LEU A 155 -9.08 9.85 -6.33
CA LEU A 155 -8.59 11.15 -5.88
C LEU A 155 -9.61 12.27 -6.16
N ALA A 156 -10.17 12.31 -7.38
CA ALA A 156 -11.17 13.30 -7.76
C ALA A 156 -12.40 13.30 -6.85
N SER A 157 -12.82 12.11 -6.37
CA SER A 157 -13.95 11.97 -5.44
C SER A 157 -13.69 12.66 -4.10
N VAL A 158 -12.44 12.65 -3.63
CA VAL A 158 -12.00 13.31 -2.40
C VAL A 158 -11.86 14.81 -2.63
N GLU A 159 -11.18 15.22 -3.70
CA GLU A 159 -10.95 16.63 -4.02
C GLU A 159 -12.26 17.40 -4.24
N LYS A 160 -13.29 16.75 -4.78
CA LYS A 160 -14.64 17.33 -4.88
C LYS A 160 -15.21 17.76 -3.53
N GLN A 161 -14.80 17.12 -2.43
CA GLN A 161 -15.26 17.44 -1.07
C GLN A 161 -14.30 18.35 -0.30
N THR A 162 -13.02 18.35 -0.62
CA THR A 162 -11.97 19.07 0.14
C THR A 162 -11.37 20.27 -0.60
N GLY A 163 -11.66 20.43 -1.89
CA GLY A 163 -10.81 21.23 -2.79
C GLY A 163 -9.61 20.42 -3.27
N SER A 164 -8.82 21.01 -4.17
CA SER A 164 -7.61 20.38 -4.71
C SER A 164 -6.61 20.05 -3.59
N LEU A 165 -6.06 18.84 -3.65
CA LEU A 165 -5.10 18.32 -2.69
C LEU A 165 -3.69 18.38 -3.28
N LEU A 166 -3.11 19.59 -3.28
CA LEU A 166 -1.78 19.97 -3.82
C LEU A 166 -1.56 19.72 -5.33
#